data_AF-A0A847KKT4-F1
#
_entry.id   AF-A0A847KKT4-F1
#
_cell.length_a   1.000
_cell.length_b   1.000
_cell.length_c   1.000
_cell.angle_alpha   90.00
_cell.angle_beta   90.00
_cell.angle_gamma   90.00
#
_symmetry.space_group_name_H-M   'P 1'
#
loop_
_entity.id
_entity.type
_entity.pdbx_description
1 polymer ?
#
loop_
_entity_poly.entity_id
_entity_poly.type
_entity_poly.pdbx_seq_one_letter_code
_entity_poly.pdbx_strand_id
1 'polypeptide(L)'
;MPCAGQRGGSTRIAIRLLIPSGPLRAPPTWDHTLWAVTARTPRHQHAARVPSGVGVREPCPRAVSGGVCRRRGVRGPRLTGATLRFVDVEHAGGRAQTVVAVGRSAEHRFSKEPVDTIQLLTGHGVEGDAHAGATVRHRYLAARDATAPNLRQVHLLHHEFLEEAAAHGIEVPPGGMGENILTRGLDVLGLPTGTRLRIGEDAVVRVTGLRNPCDQIEAYRPGLLALCYRVDEEGARTRRAGIMGVVERSGQVRAGDTITVDPPPQPWRGLEVV
;
A
#
# COMPACT_ATOMS: atom_id res chain seq x y z
N MET A 1 -22.30 39.84 -60.83
CA MET A 1 -22.48 40.83 -59.75
C MET A 1 -23.05 40.13 -58.53
N PRO A 2 -22.44 40.27 -57.34
CA PRO A 2 -22.78 39.53 -56.12
C PRO A 2 -23.57 40.38 -55.11
N CYS A 3 -24.26 39.75 -54.16
CA CYS A 3 -24.59 40.28 -52.82
C CYS A 3 -24.82 39.06 -51.89
N ALA A 4 -23.89 38.76 -50.98
CA ALA A 4 -23.90 39.16 -49.55
C ALA A 4 -24.97 38.39 -48.75
N GLY A 5 -24.71 37.64 -47.67
CA GLY A 5 -23.59 37.59 -46.74
C GLY A 5 -24.16 37.60 -45.30
N GLN A 6 -23.55 36.81 -44.40
CA GLN A 6 -23.57 36.85 -42.92
C GLN A 6 -24.25 35.66 -42.20
N ARG A 7 -23.45 34.78 -41.55
CA ARG A 7 -22.98 34.75 -40.13
C ARG A 7 -24.12 34.30 -39.20
N GLY A 8 -24.03 33.22 -38.42
CA GLY A 8 -22.94 32.83 -37.52
C GLY A 8 -23.32 33.22 -36.09
N GLY A 9 -24.14 32.40 -35.41
CA GLY A 9 -24.60 32.63 -34.04
C GLY A 9 -24.06 31.55 -33.08
N SER A 10 -22.94 31.83 -32.44
CA SER A 10 -22.40 31.05 -31.32
C SER A 10 -23.01 31.60 -30.03
N THR A 11 -23.80 30.79 -29.33
CA THR A 11 -24.35 31.11 -28.01
C THR A 11 -23.23 31.04 -26.97
N ARG A 12 -22.72 32.20 -26.54
CA ARG A 12 -21.81 32.31 -25.39
C ARG A 12 -22.62 32.27 -24.10
N ILE A 13 -22.45 31.22 -23.30
CA ILE A 13 -22.93 31.16 -21.92
C ILE A 13 -21.87 31.86 -21.06
N ALA A 14 -22.22 33.01 -20.48
CA ALA A 14 -21.39 33.71 -19.51
C ALA A 14 -21.69 33.17 -18.10
N ILE A 15 -20.76 32.41 -17.52
CA ILE A 15 -20.83 32.00 -16.11
C ILE A 15 -20.16 33.10 -15.28
N ARG A 16 -20.97 33.84 -14.53
CA ARG A 16 -20.52 34.89 -13.60
C ARG A 16 -20.13 34.22 -12.28
N LEU A 17 -18.84 33.93 -12.09
CA LEU A 17 -18.29 33.48 -10.80
C LEU A 17 -18.26 34.66 -9.82
N LEU A 18 -19.06 34.58 -8.77
CA LEU A 18 -18.99 35.45 -7.60
C LEU A 18 -17.79 35.02 -6.75
N ILE A 19 -16.72 35.82 -6.78
CA ILE A 19 -15.59 35.70 -5.85
C ILE A 19 -15.87 36.62 -4.66
N PRO A 20 -16.01 36.12 -3.42
CA PRO A 20 -16.07 36.98 -2.26
C PRO A 20 -14.66 37.52 -1.93
N SER A 21 -14.48 38.83 -2.08
CA SER A 21 -13.30 39.58 -1.66
C SER A 21 -13.37 39.84 -0.14
N GLY A 22 -12.71 38.98 0.63
CA GLY A 22 -12.38 39.22 2.04
C GLY A 22 -10.86 39.36 2.23
N PRO A 23 -10.38 40.17 3.18
CA PRO A 23 -8.95 40.37 3.40
C PRO A 23 -8.28 39.07 3.87
N LEU A 24 -7.15 38.74 3.23
CA LEU A 24 -6.27 37.63 3.60
C LEU A 24 -5.72 37.87 5.02
N ARG A 25 -6.11 37.02 5.98
CA ARG A 25 -5.45 36.96 7.28
C ARG A 25 -4.06 36.38 7.12
N ALA A 26 -3.06 37.03 7.70
CA ALA A 26 -1.69 36.54 7.76
C ALA A 26 -1.63 35.16 8.46
N PRO A 27 -0.71 34.26 8.06
CA PRO A 27 -0.53 32.98 8.74
C PRO A 27 -0.01 33.18 10.16
N PRO A 28 -0.43 32.35 11.14
CA PRO A 28 0.13 32.42 12.48
C PRO A 28 1.61 32.02 12.46
N THR A 29 2.44 32.86 13.06
CA THR A 29 3.83 32.56 13.39
C THR A 29 3.88 31.50 14.48
N TRP A 30 4.58 30.39 14.24
CA TRP A 30 4.79 29.34 15.23
C TRP A 30 5.84 29.79 16.26
N ASP A 31 5.40 30.02 17.49
CA ASP A 31 6.27 30.24 18.65
C ASP A 31 6.83 28.88 19.12
N HIS A 32 8.13 28.71 19.00
CA HIS A 32 8.88 27.56 19.49
C HIS A 32 9.32 27.79 20.94
N THR A 33 8.36 27.90 21.86
CA THR A 33 8.68 27.90 23.28
C THR A 33 7.54 27.27 24.07
N LEU A 34 7.90 26.32 24.96
CA LEU A 34 7.06 25.66 25.98
C LEU A 34 6.47 24.28 25.60
N TRP A 35 7.24 23.23 25.85
CA TRP A 35 6.76 22.13 26.69
C TRP A 35 7.94 21.43 27.38
N ALA A 36 8.08 21.70 28.66
CA ALA A 36 8.83 20.88 29.59
C ALA A 36 7.90 20.54 30.76
N VAL A 37 8.07 19.32 31.31
CA VAL A 37 7.58 18.86 32.63
C VAL A 37 6.08 18.48 32.62
N THR A 38 5.57 17.30 33.03
CA THR A 38 6.05 16.23 33.93
C THR A 38 5.30 14.93 33.63
N ALA A 39 5.96 13.80 33.85
CA ALA A 39 5.33 12.49 34.01
C ALA A 39 4.46 12.47 35.29
N ARG A 40 3.26 11.89 35.21
CA ARG A 40 2.51 11.40 36.39
C ARG A 40 2.04 9.97 36.16
N THR A 41 2.59 9.09 36.97
CA THR A 41 2.15 7.72 37.24
C THR A 41 0.80 7.72 37.97
N PRO A 42 -0.12 6.78 37.71
CA PRO A 42 -1.16 6.41 38.67
C PRO A 42 -0.78 5.13 39.42
N ARG A 43 -0.78 5.20 40.76
CA ARG A 43 -0.79 4.05 41.67
C ARG A 43 -2.22 3.51 41.83
N HIS A 44 -2.29 2.17 41.86
CA HIS A 44 -3.25 1.21 42.43
C HIS A 44 -4.59 1.64 43.07
N GLN A 45 -5.60 0.78 42.81
CA GLN A 45 -6.46 -0.03 43.72
C GLN A 45 -7.86 -0.17 43.04
N HIS A 46 -8.52 -1.32 42.89
CA HIS A 46 -8.88 -2.37 43.85
C HIS A 46 -9.15 -3.73 43.18
N ALA A 47 -9.03 -4.77 43.99
CA ALA A 47 -9.21 -6.19 43.71
C ALA A 47 -10.66 -6.64 43.48
N ALA A 48 -10.83 -7.70 42.68
CA ALA A 48 -11.97 -8.62 42.78
C ALA A 48 -11.51 -10.06 42.44
N ARG A 49 -12.14 -11.02 43.12
CA ARG A 49 -11.72 -12.38 43.41
C ARG A 49 -11.70 -13.34 42.22
N VAL A 50 -10.77 -14.30 42.31
CA VAL A 50 -10.67 -15.57 41.57
C VAL A 50 -11.48 -16.65 42.32
N PRO A 51 -12.10 -17.61 41.63
CA PRO A 51 -12.24 -18.96 42.14
C PRO A 51 -11.28 -19.92 41.41
N SER A 52 -10.58 -20.67 42.24
CA SER A 52 -9.66 -21.77 42.01
C SER A 52 -10.25 -22.94 41.22
N GLY A 53 -9.49 -23.46 40.25
CA GLY A 53 -9.69 -24.76 39.63
C GLY A 53 -8.34 -25.38 39.30
N VAL A 54 -7.74 -26.06 40.28
CA VAL A 54 -6.47 -26.78 40.16
C VAL A 54 -6.74 -28.15 39.56
N GLY A 55 -6.34 -28.36 38.30
CA GLY A 55 -6.24 -29.66 37.66
C GLY A 55 -4.78 -30.11 37.65
N VAL A 56 -4.44 -31.00 38.59
CA VAL A 56 -3.11 -31.58 38.78
C VAL A 56 -2.73 -32.41 37.54
N ARG A 57 -1.56 -32.15 36.95
CA ARG A 57 -0.95 -32.99 35.92
C ARG A 57 -0.20 -34.13 36.60
N GLU A 58 -0.66 -35.36 36.40
CA GLU A 58 0.13 -36.55 36.76
C GLU A 58 1.23 -36.83 35.72
N PRO A 59 2.41 -37.30 36.15
CA PRO A 59 3.52 -37.59 35.26
C PRO A 59 3.37 -38.93 34.53
N CYS A 60 3.67 -38.93 33.23
CA CYS A 60 3.73 -40.12 32.39
C CYS A 60 4.94 -40.99 32.76
N PRO A 61 4.77 -42.28 33.14
CA PRO A 61 5.89 -43.17 33.40
C PRO A 61 6.50 -43.68 32.09
N ARG A 62 7.83 -43.61 31.98
CA ARG A 62 8.60 -44.33 30.97
C ARG A 62 8.69 -45.81 31.34
N ALA A 63 8.30 -46.69 30.44
CA ALA A 63 8.81 -48.07 30.40
C ALA A 63 8.92 -48.59 28.95
N VAL A 64 10.17 -48.89 28.62
CA VAL A 64 10.81 -49.87 27.74
C VAL A 64 9.93 -50.83 26.88
N SER A 65 10.46 -51.05 25.66
CA SER A 65 10.30 -52.16 24.70
C SER A 65 9.03 -52.30 23.86
N GLY A 66 9.24 -52.18 22.53
CA GLY A 66 8.68 -53.09 21.52
C GLY A 66 7.20 -52.91 21.16
N GLY A 67 6.90 -52.04 20.22
CA GLY A 67 5.59 -52.01 19.58
C GLY A 67 5.38 -50.81 18.66
N VAL A 68 5.27 -51.05 17.36
CA VAL A 68 4.90 -50.05 16.36
C VAL A 68 3.44 -49.63 16.61
N CYS A 69 3.24 -48.50 17.29
CA CYS A 69 1.93 -47.89 17.45
C CYS A 69 1.58 -47.11 16.17
N ARG A 70 0.84 -47.75 15.26
CA ARG A 70 0.20 -47.08 14.11
C ARG A 70 -0.89 -46.14 14.65
N ARG A 71 -0.60 -44.85 14.78
CA ARG A 71 -1.65 -43.84 15.01
C ARG A 71 -2.45 -43.66 13.71
N ARG A 72 -3.73 -44.00 13.79
CA ARG A 72 -4.74 -43.74 12.75
C ARG A 72 -4.72 -42.25 12.43
N GLY A 73 -4.53 -41.93 11.15
CA GLY A 73 -4.62 -40.56 10.65
C GLY A 73 -6.03 -40.02 10.88
N VAL A 74 -6.15 -39.05 11.78
CA VAL A 74 -7.31 -38.18 11.83
C VAL A 74 -7.19 -37.29 10.60
N ARG A 75 -8.01 -37.56 9.58
CA ARG A 75 -8.18 -36.67 8.44
C ARG A 75 -8.79 -35.37 8.97
N GLY A 76 -7.95 -34.35 9.13
CA GLY A 76 -8.43 -32.98 9.31
C GLY A 76 -9.31 -32.59 8.13
N PRO A 77 -10.32 -31.72 8.34
CA PRO A 77 -11.19 -31.29 7.26
C PRO A 77 -10.34 -30.68 6.15
N ARG A 78 -10.58 -31.13 4.92
CA ARG A 78 -9.97 -30.54 3.72
C ARG A 78 -10.43 -29.09 3.67
N LEU A 79 -9.47 -28.16 3.65
CA LEU A 79 -9.73 -26.75 3.40
C LEU A 79 -10.22 -26.62 1.96
N THR A 80 -11.53 -26.62 1.77
CA THR A 80 -12.15 -26.21 0.51
C THR A 80 -12.22 -24.68 0.51
N GLY A 81 -11.35 -24.07 -0.31
CA GLY A 81 -11.51 -22.75 -0.91
C GLY A 81 -11.91 -21.60 0.01
N ALA A 82 -10.93 -20.91 0.59
CA ALA A 82 -11.13 -19.51 0.92
C ALA A 82 -11.37 -18.75 -0.40
N THR A 83 -12.62 -18.38 -0.68
CA THR A 83 -12.95 -17.55 -1.83
C THR A 83 -12.39 -16.17 -1.57
N LEU A 84 -11.25 -15.84 -2.19
CA LEU A 84 -10.80 -14.46 -2.30
C LEU A 84 -11.94 -13.66 -2.92
N ARG A 85 -12.53 -12.74 -2.15
CA ARG A 85 -13.51 -11.79 -2.67
C ARG A 85 -12.74 -10.73 -3.43
N PHE A 86 -12.60 -10.94 -4.73
CA PHE A 86 -12.27 -9.84 -5.62
C PHE A 86 -13.50 -8.95 -5.67
N VAL A 87 -13.35 -7.70 -5.28
CA VAL A 87 -14.43 -6.72 -5.39
C VAL A 87 -14.74 -6.60 -6.88
N ASP A 88 -16.00 -6.82 -7.27
CA ASP A 88 -16.45 -6.49 -8.62
C ASP A 88 -15.99 -5.05 -8.90
N VAL A 89 -15.22 -4.84 -9.96
CA VAL A 89 -14.81 -3.51 -10.41
C VAL A 89 -16.02 -2.82 -11.07
N GLU A 90 -17.17 -2.83 -10.38
CA GLU A 90 -18.31 -2.00 -10.69
C GLU A 90 -18.39 -0.91 -9.62
N HIS A 91 -18.37 0.32 -10.12
CA HIS A 91 -18.22 1.56 -9.36
C HIS A 91 -19.26 1.70 -8.24
N ALA A 92 -18.90 1.26 -7.03
CA ALA A 92 -19.55 1.74 -5.82
C ALA A 92 -19.06 3.18 -5.53
N GLY A 93 -19.63 4.16 -6.25
CA GLY A 93 -19.51 5.58 -5.92
C GLY A 93 -18.33 6.33 -6.54
N GLY A 94 -18.28 6.42 -7.89
CA GLY A 94 -17.89 7.62 -8.67
C GLY A 94 -16.60 8.41 -8.38
N ARG A 95 -15.69 7.94 -7.52
CA ARG A 95 -14.42 8.63 -7.26
C ARG A 95 -13.36 8.08 -8.21
N ALA A 96 -12.79 8.97 -9.01
CA ALA A 96 -11.69 8.64 -9.90
C ALA A 96 -10.51 8.08 -9.10
N GLN A 97 -9.91 7.01 -9.60
CA GLN A 97 -8.66 6.46 -9.08
C GLN A 97 -7.54 7.36 -9.58
N THR A 98 -6.73 7.91 -8.67
CA THR A 98 -5.75 8.94 -9.03
C THR A 98 -4.41 8.73 -8.34
N VAL A 99 -3.36 9.25 -8.96
CA VAL A 99 -2.04 9.43 -8.32
C VAL A 99 -2.09 10.67 -7.42
N VAL A 100 -1.79 10.50 -6.14
CA VAL A 100 -1.68 11.60 -5.18
C VAL A 100 -0.30 12.24 -5.25
N ALA A 101 0.74 11.41 -5.31
CA ALA A 101 2.13 11.85 -5.34
C ALA A 101 2.99 10.79 -6.01
N VAL A 102 4.14 11.23 -6.53
CA VAL A 102 5.18 10.36 -7.05
C VAL A 102 6.51 10.66 -6.37
N GLY A 103 7.36 9.65 -6.26
CA GLY A 103 8.65 9.78 -5.58
C GLY A 103 9.70 8.84 -6.14
N ARG A 104 10.97 9.23 -5.97
CA ARG A 104 12.14 8.42 -6.29
C ARG A 104 13.27 8.70 -5.31
N SER A 105 14.25 7.81 -5.25
CA SER A 105 15.51 8.05 -4.55
C SER A 105 16.65 7.43 -5.33
N ALA A 106 17.68 8.22 -5.66
CA ALA A 106 18.90 7.72 -6.31
C ALA A 106 19.74 6.80 -5.41
N GLU A 107 19.52 6.89 -4.10
CA GLU A 107 20.21 6.08 -3.10
C GLU A 107 19.27 5.00 -2.51
N HIS A 108 19.84 3.89 -2.02
CA HIS A 108 19.09 2.83 -1.30
C HIS A 108 18.68 3.27 0.12
N ARG A 109 17.87 4.33 0.19
CA ARG A 109 17.21 4.81 1.41
C ARG A 109 15.83 4.18 1.54
N PHE A 110 15.32 4.15 2.77
CA PHE A 110 13.99 3.61 3.06
C PHE A 110 12.89 4.47 2.43
N SER A 111 12.88 5.77 2.72
CA SER A 111 11.93 6.73 2.17
C SER A 111 12.42 7.31 0.83
N LYS A 112 11.47 7.82 0.05
CA LYS A 112 11.70 8.51 -1.23
C LYS A 112 11.28 9.96 -1.12
N GLU A 113 11.93 10.82 -1.88
CA GLU A 113 11.57 12.23 -1.96
C GLU A 113 10.43 12.42 -2.97
N PRO A 114 9.36 13.15 -2.61
CA PRO A 114 8.35 13.56 -3.57
C PRO A 114 8.95 14.41 -4.68
N VAL A 115 8.52 14.16 -5.92
CA VAL A 115 8.91 14.94 -7.11
C VAL A 115 7.68 15.25 -7.95
N ASP A 116 7.76 16.23 -8.84
CA ASP A 116 6.62 16.63 -9.69
C ASP A 116 6.23 15.51 -10.67
N THR A 117 7.23 14.80 -11.20
CA THR A 117 7.05 13.74 -12.20
C THR A 117 8.08 12.63 -12.01
N ILE A 118 7.70 11.39 -12.32
CA ILE A 118 8.62 10.26 -12.51
C ILE A 118 8.50 9.71 -13.92
N GLN A 119 9.61 9.20 -14.47
CA GLN A 119 9.62 8.48 -15.74
C GLN A 119 9.68 6.98 -15.47
N LEU A 120 8.68 6.23 -15.93
CA LEU A 120 8.70 4.77 -15.90
C LEU A 120 9.39 4.25 -17.18
N LEU A 121 10.27 3.28 -17.01
CA LEU A 121 11.05 2.64 -18.06
C LEU A 121 10.71 1.15 -18.12
N THR A 122 10.20 0.69 -19.27
CA THR A 122 9.81 -0.71 -19.50
C THR A 122 10.92 -1.67 -19.07
N GLY A 123 10.54 -2.65 -18.25
CA GLY A 123 11.45 -3.69 -17.76
C GLY A 123 12.55 -3.19 -16.82
N HIS A 124 12.51 -1.91 -16.40
CA HIS A 124 13.58 -1.32 -15.58
C HIS A 124 13.05 -0.67 -14.30
N GLY A 125 11.89 -0.01 -14.32
CA GLY A 125 11.34 0.70 -13.17
C GLY A 125 11.38 2.21 -13.30
N VAL A 126 11.58 2.92 -12.19
CA VAL A 126 11.60 4.39 -12.17
C VAL A 126 12.99 4.92 -12.53
N GLU A 127 13.07 5.79 -13.53
CA GLU A 127 14.32 6.44 -13.92
C GLU A 127 14.96 7.19 -12.75
N GLY A 128 16.24 6.90 -12.48
CA GLY A 128 16.99 7.51 -11.39
C GLY A 128 16.66 6.97 -10.00
N ASP A 129 15.90 5.88 -9.88
CA ASP A 129 15.66 5.20 -8.61
C ASP A 129 16.70 4.09 -8.35
N ALA A 130 17.14 3.95 -7.10
CA ALA A 130 18.10 2.94 -6.66
C ALA A 130 17.62 1.49 -6.90
N HIS A 131 16.30 1.30 -6.96
CA HIS A 131 15.67 0.01 -7.22
C HIS A 131 15.44 -0.27 -8.70
N ALA A 132 15.80 0.66 -9.59
CA ALA A 132 15.70 0.47 -11.03
C ALA A 132 16.74 -0.53 -11.55
N GLY A 133 16.29 -1.45 -12.39
CA GLY A 133 17.10 -2.56 -12.90
C GLY A 133 16.24 -3.66 -13.51
N ALA A 134 16.73 -4.29 -14.57
CA ALA A 134 16.12 -5.50 -15.14
C ALA A 134 16.25 -6.70 -14.19
N THR A 135 17.33 -6.75 -13.41
CA THR A 135 17.57 -7.77 -12.39
C THR A 135 17.40 -7.20 -10.98
N VAL A 136 17.22 -8.10 -10.00
CA VAL A 136 16.88 -7.73 -8.63
C VAL A 136 17.89 -6.74 -8.03
N ARG A 137 17.36 -5.64 -7.49
CA ARG A 137 18.16 -4.57 -6.86
C ARG A 137 18.08 -4.55 -5.34
N HIS A 138 17.20 -5.37 -4.77
CA HIS A 138 17.09 -5.52 -3.32
C HIS A 138 18.31 -6.27 -2.79
N ARG A 139 19.16 -5.59 -2.01
CA ARG A 139 20.48 -6.09 -1.55
C ARG A 139 20.46 -7.52 -1.02
N TYR A 140 19.46 -7.87 -0.22
CA TYR A 140 19.30 -9.22 0.33
C TYR A 140 18.98 -10.29 -0.72
N LEU A 141 18.15 -9.95 -1.72
CA LEU A 141 17.77 -10.89 -2.77
C LEU A 141 18.89 -11.01 -3.82
N ALA A 142 19.54 -9.90 -4.15
CA ALA A 142 20.69 -9.88 -5.05
C ALA A 142 21.87 -10.70 -4.51
N ALA A 143 22.05 -10.73 -3.19
CA ALA A 143 23.05 -11.59 -2.56
C ALA A 143 22.74 -13.10 -2.71
N ARG A 144 21.48 -13.47 -2.94
CA ARG A 144 21.07 -14.86 -3.22
C ARG A 144 21.21 -15.19 -4.70
N ASP A 145 20.69 -14.33 -5.56
CA ASP A 145 20.79 -14.43 -7.01
C ASP A 145 20.65 -13.04 -7.64
N ALA A 146 21.77 -12.46 -8.07
CA ALA A 146 21.79 -11.15 -8.72
C ALA A 146 21.28 -11.16 -10.17
N THR A 147 21.05 -12.34 -10.76
CA THR A 147 20.56 -12.51 -12.13
C THR A 147 19.05 -12.66 -12.20
N ALA A 148 18.39 -12.91 -11.07
CA ALA A 148 16.94 -13.02 -10.97
C ALA A 148 16.23 -11.76 -11.50
N PRO A 149 15.08 -11.90 -12.19
CA PRO A 149 14.33 -10.77 -12.71
C PRO A 149 13.84 -9.85 -11.59
N ASN A 150 13.86 -8.55 -11.83
CA ASN A 150 13.35 -7.57 -10.88
C ASN A 150 11.82 -7.54 -10.89
N LEU A 151 11.19 -8.20 -9.94
CA LEU A 151 9.73 -8.13 -9.74
C LEU A 151 9.28 -6.90 -8.94
N ARG A 152 10.25 -6.06 -8.52
CA ARG A 152 10.11 -4.98 -7.56
C ARG A 152 10.51 -3.63 -8.17
N GLN A 153 10.15 -3.40 -9.44
CA GLN A 153 10.57 -2.21 -10.20
C GLN A 153 9.85 -0.94 -9.77
N VAL A 154 8.57 -1.05 -9.37
CA VAL A 154 7.75 0.07 -8.90
C VAL A 154 7.00 -0.35 -7.65
N HIS A 155 7.05 0.47 -6.60
CA HIS A 155 6.28 0.28 -5.37
C HIS A 155 5.07 1.23 -5.37
N LEU A 156 3.86 0.70 -5.19
CA LEU A 156 2.63 1.48 -5.08
C LEU A 156 2.00 1.31 -3.70
N LEU A 157 1.52 2.42 -3.14
CA LEU A 157 0.81 2.44 -1.85
C LEU A 157 -0.54 3.15 -2.01
N HIS A 158 -1.53 2.74 -1.22
CA HIS A 158 -2.83 3.41 -1.12
C HIS A 158 -2.76 4.48 -0.04
N HIS A 159 -3.17 5.70 -0.35
CA HIS A 159 -3.13 6.85 0.54
C HIS A 159 -4.00 6.62 1.79
N GLU A 160 -5.04 5.81 1.66
CA GLU A 160 -5.93 5.40 2.75
C GLU A 160 -5.15 4.70 3.88
N PHE A 161 -4.01 4.04 3.59
CA PHE A 161 -3.12 3.52 4.63
C PHE A 161 -2.46 4.63 5.45
N LEU A 162 -2.03 5.72 4.80
CA LEU A 162 -1.40 6.85 5.48
C LEU A 162 -2.42 7.61 6.33
N GLU A 163 -3.66 7.74 5.87
CA GLU A 163 -4.77 8.32 6.66
C GLU A 163 -5.07 7.48 7.89
N GLU A 164 -5.06 6.15 7.76
CA GLU A 164 -5.21 5.26 8.92
C GLU A 164 -4.04 5.40 9.90
N ALA A 165 -2.80 5.50 9.40
CA ALA A 165 -1.63 5.71 10.26
C ALA A 165 -1.73 7.05 11.02
N ALA A 166 -2.12 8.13 10.35
CA ALA A 166 -2.33 9.44 10.97
C ALA A 166 -3.45 9.39 12.02
N ALA A 167 -4.54 8.65 11.78
CA ALA A 167 -5.59 8.43 12.77
C ALA A 167 -5.12 7.69 14.04
N HIS A 168 -4.03 6.93 13.93
CA HIS A 168 -3.34 6.31 15.07
C HIS A 168 -2.21 7.18 15.65
N GLY A 169 -2.10 8.45 15.23
CA GLY A 169 -1.08 9.39 15.69
C GLY A 169 0.30 9.18 15.07
N ILE A 170 0.40 8.45 13.95
CA ILE A 170 1.65 8.18 13.25
C ILE A 170 1.67 8.94 11.92
N GLU A 171 2.35 10.08 11.91
CA GLU A 171 2.49 10.91 10.71
C GLU A 171 3.53 10.32 9.73
N VAL A 172 3.06 10.01 8.52
CA VAL A 172 3.86 9.47 7.43
C VAL A 172 3.62 10.29 6.17
N PRO A 173 4.61 11.07 5.69
CA PRO A 173 4.47 11.85 4.46
C PRO A 173 4.47 10.95 3.22
N PRO A 174 4.00 11.45 2.06
CA PRO A 174 4.21 10.79 0.77
C PRO A 174 5.70 10.47 0.53
N GLY A 175 5.96 9.28 0.00
CA GLY A 175 7.30 8.70 -0.14
C GLY A 175 7.84 8.10 1.16
N GLY A 176 7.18 8.31 2.30
CA GLY A 176 7.64 7.89 3.62
C GLY A 176 7.77 6.38 3.75
N MET A 177 6.92 5.61 3.08
CA MET A 177 6.96 4.14 3.04
C MET A 177 7.87 3.58 1.94
N GLY A 178 8.59 4.46 1.24
CA GLY A 178 9.44 4.10 0.11
C GLY A 178 8.65 3.77 -1.15
N GLU A 179 7.40 4.21 -1.26
CA GLU A 179 6.58 4.08 -2.45
C GLU A 179 7.04 5.04 -3.55
N ASN A 180 6.94 4.57 -4.79
CA ASN A 180 7.15 5.41 -5.97
C ASN A 180 5.87 6.13 -6.38
N ILE A 181 4.72 5.49 -6.19
CA ILE A 181 3.42 6.02 -6.57
C ILE A 181 2.47 5.87 -5.37
N LEU A 182 1.98 6.99 -4.87
CA LEU A 182 0.92 7.03 -3.88
C LEU A 182 -0.41 7.20 -4.61
N THR A 183 -1.34 6.28 -4.38
CA THR A 183 -2.62 6.18 -5.09
C THR A 183 -3.78 6.56 -4.16
N ARG A 184 -4.92 6.96 -4.71
CA ARG A 184 -6.16 7.19 -3.95
C ARG A 184 -7.34 6.61 -4.70
N GLY A 185 -8.31 6.07 -3.95
CA GLY A 185 -9.53 5.48 -4.49
C GLY A 185 -9.32 4.12 -5.14
N LEU A 186 -8.14 3.51 -4.97
CA LEU A 186 -7.76 2.23 -5.55
C LEU A 186 -7.53 1.21 -4.42
N ASP A 187 -8.30 0.13 -4.43
CA ASP A 187 -8.02 -1.03 -3.57
C ASP A 187 -6.84 -1.83 -4.14
N VAL A 188 -5.62 -1.35 -3.88
CA VAL A 188 -4.39 -1.97 -4.37
C VAL A 188 -4.18 -3.38 -3.83
N LEU A 189 -4.71 -3.70 -2.63
CA LEU A 189 -4.48 -4.99 -1.97
C LEU A 189 -5.44 -6.08 -2.48
N GLY A 190 -6.62 -5.70 -2.96
CA GLY A 190 -7.60 -6.59 -3.56
C GLY A 190 -7.37 -6.93 -5.04
N LEU A 191 -6.38 -6.30 -5.70
CA LEU A 191 -6.11 -6.55 -7.12
C LEU A 191 -5.63 -7.98 -7.38
N PRO A 192 -6.07 -8.63 -8.48
CA PRO A 192 -5.47 -9.88 -8.93
C PRO A 192 -3.99 -9.72 -9.31
N THR A 193 -3.19 -10.77 -9.05
CA THR A 193 -1.83 -10.89 -9.61
C THR A 193 -1.90 -10.81 -11.13
N GLY A 194 -1.07 -9.97 -11.75
CA GLY A 194 -1.04 -9.77 -13.20
C GLY A 194 -1.97 -8.66 -13.71
N THR A 195 -2.71 -7.99 -12.82
CA THR A 195 -3.47 -6.78 -13.16
C THR A 195 -2.56 -5.73 -13.79
N ARG A 196 -3.04 -5.06 -14.85
CA ARG A 196 -2.37 -3.92 -15.46
C ARG A 196 -3.00 -2.63 -14.97
N LEU A 197 -2.16 -1.76 -14.43
CA LEU A 197 -2.50 -0.41 -14.06
C LEU A 197 -2.04 0.51 -15.19
N ARG A 198 -3.00 1.09 -15.92
CA ARG A 198 -2.73 2.16 -16.89
C ARG A 198 -2.76 3.48 -16.13
N ILE A 199 -1.66 4.20 -16.13
CA ILE A 199 -1.46 5.40 -15.31
C ILE A 199 -1.10 6.56 -16.22
N GLY A 200 -1.88 7.64 -16.11
CA GLY A 200 -1.71 8.80 -16.98
C GLY A 200 -1.99 8.44 -18.45
N GLU A 201 -1.18 9.01 -19.35
CA GLU A 201 -1.36 8.86 -20.80
C GLU A 201 -0.86 7.50 -21.31
N ASP A 202 0.37 7.13 -20.95
CA ASP A 202 1.08 6.00 -21.59
C ASP A 202 1.49 4.88 -20.64
N ALA A 203 1.71 5.17 -19.36
CA ALA A 203 2.44 4.25 -18.50
C ALA A 203 1.60 3.01 -18.15
N VAL A 204 2.20 1.82 -18.23
CA VAL A 204 1.54 0.57 -17.82
C VAL A 204 2.42 -0.19 -16.83
N VAL A 205 1.88 -0.41 -15.64
CA VAL A 205 2.51 -1.23 -14.59
C VAL A 205 1.71 -2.50 -14.40
N ARG A 206 2.35 -3.66 -14.55
CA ARG A 206 1.75 -4.94 -14.18
C ARG A 206 2.06 -5.27 -12.73
N VAL A 207 1.02 -5.54 -11.96
CA VAL A 207 1.09 -5.93 -10.55
C VAL A 207 1.71 -7.32 -10.44
N THR A 208 2.75 -7.43 -9.61
CA THR A 208 3.48 -8.69 -9.37
C THR A 208 3.17 -9.31 -8.02
N GLY A 209 2.89 -8.52 -6.99
CA GLY A 209 2.59 -9.04 -5.66
C GLY A 209 2.55 -7.98 -4.56
N LEU A 210 2.43 -8.44 -3.31
CA LEU A 210 2.47 -7.61 -2.10
C LEU A 210 3.92 -7.25 -1.74
N ARG A 211 4.11 -6.02 -1.27
CA ARG A 211 5.34 -5.68 -0.55
C ARG A 211 5.36 -6.41 0.80
N ASN A 212 6.49 -7.03 1.14
CA ASN A 212 6.71 -7.52 2.50
C ASN A 212 7.04 -6.38 3.46
N PRO A 213 6.26 -6.15 4.53
CA PRO A 213 6.68 -5.27 5.62
C PRO A 213 7.96 -5.81 6.28
N CYS A 214 8.84 -4.92 6.73
CA CYS A 214 10.12 -5.27 7.35
C CYS A 214 10.46 -4.31 8.50
N ASP A 215 11.45 -4.68 9.30
CA ASP A 215 11.87 -3.94 10.50
C ASP A 215 12.32 -2.50 10.22
N GLN A 216 12.66 -2.17 8.97
CA GLN A 216 12.95 -0.78 8.58
C GLN A 216 11.74 0.15 8.75
N ILE A 217 10.52 -0.39 8.66
CA ILE A 217 9.28 0.38 8.91
C ILE A 217 9.20 0.78 10.37
N GLU A 218 9.47 -0.16 11.28
CA GLU A 218 9.45 0.10 12.72
C GLU A 218 10.56 1.06 13.14
N ALA A 219 11.76 0.90 12.55
CA ALA A 219 12.88 1.81 12.77
C ALA A 219 12.61 3.23 12.24
N TYR A 220 11.84 3.36 11.16
CA TYR A 220 11.44 4.65 10.60
C TYR A 220 10.42 5.36 11.49
N ARG A 221 9.35 4.66 11.88
CA ARG A 221 8.29 5.17 12.76
C ARG A 221 7.81 4.04 13.70
N PRO A 222 8.08 4.14 15.02
CA PRO A 222 7.61 3.14 15.97
C PRO A 222 6.08 2.95 15.92
N GLY A 223 5.63 1.70 15.96
CA GLY A 223 4.21 1.33 15.87
C GLY A 223 3.65 1.23 14.45
N LEU A 224 4.35 1.75 13.43
CA LEU A 224 3.85 1.72 12.05
C LEU A 224 3.86 0.30 11.46
N LEU A 225 4.83 -0.53 11.85
CA LEU A 225 4.91 -1.91 11.37
C LEU A 225 3.70 -2.73 11.82
N ALA A 226 3.16 -2.47 13.02
CA ALA A 226 1.97 -3.15 13.50
C ALA A 226 0.75 -2.88 12.59
N LEU A 227 0.59 -1.64 12.10
CA LEU A 227 -0.50 -1.25 11.20
C LEU A 227 -0.41 -1.92 9.81
N CYS A 228 0.80 -2.32 9.39
CA CYS A 228 1.00 -3.07 8.15
C CYS A 228 0.41 -4.49 8.19
N TYR A 229 0.02 -5.00 9.35
CA TYR A 229 -0.60 -6.31 9.49
C TYR A 229 -2.04 -6.18 9.96
N ARG A 230 -2.97 -6.76 9.21
CA ARG A 230 -4.36 -6.97 9.63
C ARG A 230 -4.64 -8.46 9.68
N VAL A 231 -5.41 -8.87 10.66
CA VAL A 231 -5.98 -10.21 10.74
C VAL A 231 -7.48 -10.05 10.57
N ASP A 232 -8.08 -10.75 9.62
CA ASP A 232 -9.54 -10.80 9.49
C ASP A 232 -10.18 -11.79 10.48
N GLU A 233 -11.51 -11.85 10.48
CA GLU A 233 -12.30 -12.70 11.39
C GLU A 233 -11.99 -14.19 11.18
N GLU A 234 -11.58 -14.56 9.97
CA GLU A 234 -11.17 -15.90 9.56
C GLU A 234 -9.70 -16.22 9.90
N GLY A 235 -8.96 -15.26 10.45
CA GLY A 235 -7.56 -15.43 10.84
C GLY A 235 -6.54 -15.22 9.71
N ALA A 236 -6.98 -14.82 8.52
CA ALA A 236 -6.10 -14.53 7.40
C ALA A 236 -5.33 -13.22 7.65
N ARG A 237 -4.02 -13.26 7.40
CA ARG A 237 -3.13 -12.12 7.59
C ARG A 237 -2.94 -11.34 6.30
N THR A 238 -3.45 -10.13 6.26
CA THR A 238 -3.21 -9.18 5.16
C THR A 238 -1.98 -8.34 5.45
N ARG A 239 -1.07 -8.25 4.47
CA ARG A 239 0.05 -7.30 4.48
C ARG A 239 -0.37 -6.05 3.74
N ARG A 240 -0.23 -4.90 4.38
CA ARG A 240 -0.81 -3.63 3.94
C ARG A 240 0.21 -2.59 3.53
N ALA A 241 1.47 -3.00 3.40
CA ALA A 241 2.58 -2.13 3.04
C ALA A 241 2.62 -1.73 1.56
N GLY A 242 1.56 -2.00 0.78
CA GLY A 242 1.48 -1.71 -0.65
C GLY A 242 1.76 -2.92 -1.55
N ILE A 243 1.84 -2.66 -2.85
CA ILE A 243 2.07 -3.65 -3.89
C ILE A 243 3.33 -3.32 -4.71
N MET A 244 3.89 -4.34 -5.32
CA MET A 244 4.99 -4.22 -6.27
C MET A 244 4.48 -4.46 -7.68
N GLY A 245 5.16 -3.85 -8.64
CA GLY A 245 4.89 -4.05 -10.05
C GLY A 245 6.13 -3.93 -10.92
N VAL A 246 5.95 -4.35 -12.17
CA VAL A 246 6.92 -4.19 -13.26
C VAL A 246 6.36 -3.31 -14.35
N VAL A 247 7.21 -2.51 -14.97
CA VAL A 247 6.80 -1.60 -16.04
C VAL A 247 6.70 -2.40 -17.34
N GLU A 248 5.50 -2.52 -17.90
CA GLU A 248 5.28 -3.13 -19.22
C GLU A 248 5.33 -2.08 -20.34
N ARG A 249 4.93 -0.84 -20.05
CA ARG A 249 5.00 0.29 -20.99
C ARG A 249 5.54 1.52 -20.29
N SER A 250 6.60 2.10 -20.87
CA SER A 250 7.18 3.36 -20.43
C SER A 250 6.18 4.50 -20.51
N GLY A 251 6.32 5.48 -19.62
CA GLY A 251 5.48 6.68 -19.62
C GLY A 251 5.82 7.58 -18.44
N GLN A 252 5.52 8.86 -18.58
CA GLN A 252 5.64 9.81 -17.48
C GLN A 252 4.41 9.70 -16.57
N VAL A 253 4.63 9.79 -15.26
CA VAL A 253 3.58 9.78 -14.25
C VAL A 253 3.77 10.98 -13.30
N ARG A 254 2.66 11.64 -12.94
CA ARG A 254 2.63 12.79 -12.04
C ARG A 254 1.39 12.76 -11.13
N ALA A 255 1.40 13.62 -10.11
CA ALA A 255 0.22 13.84 -9.29
C ALA A 255 -0.99 14.29 -10.15
N GLY A 256 -2.17 13.77 -9.83
CA GLY A 256 -3.41 14.00 -10.55
C GLY A 256 -3.69 13.06 -11.72
N ASP A 257 -2.71 12.26 -12.15
CA ASP A 257 -2.94 11.28 -13.22
C ASP A 257 -3.99 10.24 -12.82
N THR A 258 -4.90 9.94 -13.74
CA THR A 258 -5.91 8.89 -13.58
C THR A 258 -5.26 7.51 -13.64
N ILE A 259 -5.81 6.58 -12.88
CA ILE A 259 -5.45 5.16 -12.90
C ILE A 259 -6.64 4.37 -13.45
N THR A 260 -6.40 3.53 -14.45
CA THR A 260 -7.38 2.56 -14.96
C THR A 260 -6.88 1.15 -14.69
N VAL A 261 -7.75 0.30 -14.17
CA VAL A 261 -7.46 -1.08 -13.80
C VAL A 261 -7.93 -2.01 -14.93
N ASP A 262 -7.00 -2.80 -15.46
CA ASP A 262 -7.25 -3.86 -16.44
C ASP A 262 -6.87 -5.22 -15.82
N PRO A 263 -7.83 -5.98 -15.26
CA PRO A 263 -7.56 -7.25 -14.61
C PRO A 263 -7.18 -8.33 -15.64
N PRO A 264 -6.41 -9.36 -15.25
CA PRO A 264 -6.11 -10.47 -16.15
C PRO A 264 -7.36 -11.32 -16.44
N PRO A 265 -7.34 -12.18 -17.47
CA PRO A 265 -8.37 -13.18 -17.67
C PRO A 265 -8.55 -14.08 -16.44
N GLN A 266 -9.79 -14.50 -16.19
CA GLN A 266 -10.12 -15.43 -15.10
C GLN A 266 -9.54 -16.84 -15.35
N PRO A 267 -9.29 -17.64 -14.29
CA PRO A 267 -9.55 -17.33 -12.88
C PRO A 267 -8.49 -16.42 -12.25
N TRP A 268 -8.94 -15.49 -11.41
CA TRP A 268 -8.06 -14.56 -10.71
C TRP A 268 -7.31 -15.23 -9.55
N ARG A 269 -6.08 -14.78 -9.34
CA ARG A 269 -5.21 -15.20 -8.23
C ARG A 269 -4.92 -14.00 -7.35
N GLY A 270 -5.00 -14.20 -6.03
CA GLY A 270 -4.62 -13.17 -5.06
C GLY A 270 -3.13 -12.82 -5.15
N LEU A 271 -2.75 -11.73 -4.50
CA LEU A 271 -1.36 -11.28 -4.44
C LEU A 271 -0.57 -12.08 -3.39
N GLU A 272 0.58 -12.59 -3.80
CA GLU A 272 1.57 -13.17 -2.90
C GLU A 272 2.70 -12.18 -2.62
N VAL A 273 3.51 -12.46 -1.60
CA VAL A 273 4.69 -11.63 -1.32
C VAL A 273 5.75 -11.89 -2.39
N VAL A 274 6.23 -10.81 -3.00
CA VAL A 274 7.36 -10.82 -3.96
C VAL A 274 8.55 -10.10 -3.38
#